data_AF-A0AA51MAT9-F1
#
_entry.id   AF-A0AA51MAT9-F1
#
_cell.length_a   1.000
_cell.length_b   1.000
_cell.length_c   1.000
_cell.angle_alpha   90.00
_cell.angle_beta   90.00
_cell.angle_gamma   90.00
#
_symmetry.space_group_name_H-M   'P 1'
#
loop_
_entity.id
_entity.type
_entity.pdbx_description
1 polymer ?
#
loop_
_entity_poly.entity_id
_entity_poly.type
_entity_poly.pdbx_seq_one_letter_code
_entity_poly.pdbx_strand_id
1 'polypeptide(L)'
;MDQLRKWDLTEHPAAYKLVTEDDSVFLVEEERAIDLVRRPGQEVIYSLADVFASFENMQGRTVADFRRPRPHLEVKENRLGGWPTIQGTRVPYDAVAKLVAGGVAPAEVHRFYPTVEISGAADAADFHQEVVQIGGRAA
;
A
#
# COMPACT_ATOMS: atom_id res chain seq x y z
N MET A 1 33.24 -18.47 4.58
CA MET A 1 33.51 -19.51 3.56
C MET A 1 32.54 -20.69 3.65
N ASP A 2 32.14 -21.14 4.84
CA ASP A 2 31.24 -22.30 5.01
C ASP A 2 29.82 -22.05 4.44
N GLN A 3 29.31 -20.84 4.63
CA GLN A 3 28.00 -20.43 4.11
C GLN A 3 27.93 -20.40 2.57
N LEU A 4 28.97 -19.91 1.87
CA LEU A 4 28.96 -19.84 0.40
C LEU A 4 28.83 -21.23 -0.24
N ARG A 5 29.48 -22.24 0.34
CA ARG A 5 29.37 -23.63 -0.14
C ARG A 5 28.01 -24.24 0.18
N LYS A 6 27.43 -23.89 1.34
CA LYS A 6 26.09 -24.35 1.73
C LYS A 6 25.01 -23.89 0.74
N TRP A 7 25.17 -22.70 0.16
CA TRP A 7 24.22 -22.09 -0.77
C TRP A 7 24.67 -22.14 -2.23
N ASP A 8 25.73 -22.90 -2.54
CA ASP A 8 26.36 -23.00 -3.86
C ASP A 8 26.67 -21.64 -4.53
N LEU A 9 27.07 -20.66 -3.72
CA LEU A 9 27.51 -19.33 -4.15
C LEU A 9 29.01 -19.36 -4.53
N THR A 10 29.36 -20.29 -5.43
CA THR A 10 30.76 -20.59 -5.80
C THR A 10 31.20 -19.96 -7.13
N GLU A 11 30.29 -19.31 -7.84
CA GLU A 11 30.61 -18.56 -9.06
C GLU A 11 31.36 -17.25 -8.76
N HIS A 12 31.72 -16.53 -9.82
CA HIS A 12 32.35 -15.21 -9.69
C HIS A 12 31.42 -14.25 -8.91
N PRO A 13 31.91 -13.50 -7.90
CA PRO A 13 31.07 -12.66 -7.05
C PRO A 13 30.16 -11.66 -7.79
N ALA A 14 30.58 -11.21 -8.98
CA ALA A 14 29.78 -10.31 -9.82
C ALA A 14 28.50 -10.95 -10.40
N ALA A 15 28.36 -12.28 -10.33
CA ALA A 15 27.13 -12.98 -10.70
C ALA A 15 26.01 -12.81 -9.66
N TYR A 16 26.34 -12.35 -8.45
CA TYR A 16 25.39 -12.23 -7.33
C TYR A 16 25.11 -10.76 -7.01
N LYS A 17 23.84 -10.44 -6.74
CA LYS A 17 23.46 -9.15 -6.18
C LYS A 17 23.40 -9.26 -4.66
N LEU A 18 24.41 -8.73 -3.99
CA LEU A 18 24.48 -8.69 -2.53
C LEU A 18 24.12 -7.30 -2.02
N VAL A 19 23.23 -7.24 -1.03
CA VAL A 19 22.81 -5.99 -0.37
C VAL A 19 23.05 -6.11 1.14
N THR A 20 23.32 -5.00 1.80
CA THR A 20 23.55 -4.93 3.25
C THR A 20 22.45 -4.14 3.94
N GLU A 21 21.95 -4.65 5.05
CA GLU A 21 21.02 -3.97 5.96
C GLU A 21 21.50 -4.24 7.39
N ASP A 22 21.71 -3.18 8.17
CA ASP A 22 22.32 -3.22 9.51
C ASP A 22 23.61 -4.09 9.57
N ASP A 23 23.53 -5.22 10.28
CA ASP A 23 24.60 -6.17 10.53
C ASP A 23 24.48 -7.44 9.65
N SER A 24 23.64 -7.41 8.61
CA SER A 24 23.36 -8.56 7.75
C SER A 24 23.64 -8.32 6.26
N VAL A 25 23.82 -9.43 5.53
CA VAL A 25 24.04 -9.46 4.07
C VAL A 25 22.96 -10.32 3.44
N PHE A 26 22.34 -9.83 2.39
CA PHE A 26 21.26 -10.48 1.66
C PHE A 26 21.68 -10.81 0.24
N LEU A 27 21.41 -12.04 -0.20
CA LEU A 27 21.40 -12.41 -1.61
C LEU A 27 20.07 -11.99 -2.22
N VAL A 28 20.11 -11.10 -3.20
CA VAL A 28 18.92 -10.61 -3.90
C VAL A 28 18.78 -11.34 -5.22
N GLU A 29 17.66 -12.05 -5.35
CA GLU A 29 17.19 -12.65 -6.60
C GLU A 29 15.92 -11.91 -7.05
N GLU A 30 15.38 -12.22 -8.23
CA GLU A 30 14.33 -11.40 -8.86
C GLU A 30 13.10 -11.15 -7.97
N GLU A 31 12.70 -12.15 -7.16
CA GLU A 31 11.47 -12.10 -6.35
C GLU A 31 11.71 -12.31 -4.84
N ARG A 32 12.97 -12.42 -4.41
CA ARG A 32 13.29 -12.70 -3.00
C ARG A 32 14.64 -12.14 -2.59
N ALA A 33 14.77 -11.87 -1.30
CA ALA A 33 16.04 -11.63 -0.65
C ALA A 33 16.30 -12.71 0.40
N ILE A 34 17.46 -13.34 0.39
CA ILE A 34 17.84 -14.40 1.33
C ILE A 34 18.90 -13.84 2.27
N ASP A 35 18.61 -13.80 3.57
CA ASP A 35 19.60 -13.44 4.59
C ASP A 35 20.70 -14.51 4.65
N LEU A 36 21.97 -14.10 4.50
CA LEU A 36 23.15 -14.97 4.53
C LEU A 36 23.89 -14.96 5.87
N VAL A 37 23.56 -14.06 6.79
CA VAL A 37 24.36 -13.80 8.00
C VAL A 37 23.54 -13.92 9.26
N ARG A 38 22.56 -13.04 9.46
CA ARG A 38 21.86 -12.91 10.75
C ARG A 38 20.84 -14.02 10.94
N ARG A 39 20.05 -14.33 9.92
CA ARG A 39 19.14 -15.48 9.87
C ARG A 39 19.36 -16.29 8.59
N PRO A 40 20.46 -17.07 8.51
CA PRO A 40 20.86 -17.74 7.27
C PRO A 40 19.75 -18.60 6.66
N GLY A 41 19.31 -18.23 5.45
CA GLY A 41 18.24 -18.89 4.70
C GLY A 41 16.84 -18.36 4.95
N GLN A 42 16.69 -17.33 5.79
CA GLN A 42 15.42 -16.61 5.88
C GLN A 42 15.19 -15.86 4.56
N GLU A 43 14.12 -16.21 3.86
CA GLU A 43 13.67 -15.51 2.67
C GLU A 43 12.72 -14.37 3.05
N VAL A 44 12.95 -13.21 2.45
CA VAL A 44 12.01 -12.10 2.41
C VAL A 44 11.44 -12.06 1.00
N ILE A 45 10.22 -12.59 0.87
CA ILE A 45 9.43 -12.61 -0.37
C ILE A 45 8.34 -11.55 -0.20
N TYR A 46 8.71 -10.28 -0.28
CA TYR A 46 7.71 -9.22 -0.34
C TYR A 46 8.18 -8.18 -1.34
N SER A 47 7.46 -8.10 -2.45
CA SER A 47 7.51 -6.90 -3.27
C SER A 47 6.84 -5.77 -2.49
N LEU A 48 7.24 -4.52 -2.76
CA LEU A 48 6.53 -3.37 -2.21
C LEU A 48 5.03 -3.38 -2.58
N ALA A 49 4.66 -4.06 -3.68
CA ALA A 49 3.28 -4.24 -4.08
C ALA A 49 2.51 -5.15 -3.10
N ASP A 50 3.15 -6.17 -2.52
CA ASP A 50 2.56 -7.06 -1.53
C ASP A 50 2.35 -6.34 -0.19
N VAL A 51 3.26 -5.43 0.17
CA VAL A 51 3.13 -4.57 1.35
C VAL A 51 1.93 -3.63 1.23
N PHE A 52 1.60 -3.20 0.00
CA PHE A 52 0.47 -2.31 -0.27
C PHE A 52 -0.86 -3.03 -0.51
N ALA A 53 -0.84 -4.35 -0.66
CA ALA A 53 -2.07 -5.12 -0.85
C ALA A 53 -2.93 -5.10 0.42
N SER A 54 -4.21 -5.41 0.25
CA SER A 54 -5.10 -5.63 1.40
C SER A 54 -4.62 -6.83 2.23
N PHE A 55 -4.70 -6.73 3.56
CA PHE A 55 -4.31 -7.82 4.47
C PHE A 55 -5.23 -7.87 5.69
N GLU A 56 -5.28 -9.00 6.39
CA GLU A 56 -5.96 -9.10 7.69
C GLU A 56 -5.01 -8.70 8.83
N ASN A 57 -5.43 -7.76 9.66
CA ASN A 57 -4.66 -7.37 10.84
C ASN A 57 -4.90 -8.32 12.03
N MET A 58 -4.16 -8.12 13.13
CA MET A 58 -4.27 -8.96 14.34
C MET A 58 -5.66 -8.97 15.01
N GLN A 59 -6.56 -8.07 14.61
CA GLN A 59 -7.94 -8.00 15.11
C GLN A 59 -8.93 -8.71 14.17
N GLY A 60 -8.44 -9.43 13.15
CA GLY A 60 -9.27 -10.08 12.13
C GLY A 60 -9.99 -9.11 11.20
N ARG A 61 -9.49 -7.87 11.08
CA ARG A 61 -10.06 -6.85 10.18
C ARG A 61 -9.25 -6.80 8.89
N THR A 62 -9.94 -6.79 7.76
CA THR A 62 -9.33 -6.51 6.46
C THR A 62 -8.97 -5.04 6.39
N VAL A 63 -7.67 -4.77 6.25
CA VAL A 63 -7.11 -3.45 5.94
C VAL A 63 -7.19 -3.24 4.43
N ALA A 64 -7.69 -2.08 4.01
CA ALA A 64 -7.83 -1.74 2.60
C ALA A 64 -6.49 -1.72 1.84
N ASP A 65 -6.52 -2.03 0.54
CA ASP A 65 -5.36 -1.86 -0.35
C ASP A 65 -4.93 -0.38 -0.36
N PHE A 66 -3.63 -0.14 -0.15
CA PHE A 66 -3.10 1.21 -0.04
C PHE A 66 -3.21 2.00 -1.35
N ARG A 67 -2.96 1.36 -2.49
CA ARG A 67 -2.99 2.00 -3.81
C ARG A 67 -4.41 2.20 -4.32
N ARG A 68 -5.34 1.31 -3.95
CA ARG A 68 -6.76 1.33 -4.32
C ARG A 68 -7.64 1.01 -3.10
N PRO A 69 -7.83 1.96 -2.18
CA PRO A 69 -8.59 1.71 -0.95
C PRO A 69 -10.06 1.37 -1.21
N ARG A 70 -10.59 1.80 -2.35
CA ARG A 70 -11.89 1.43 -2.92
C ARG A 70 -11.82 1.38 -4.44
N PRO A 71 -12.77 0.73 -5.14
CA PRO A 71 -12.76 0.61 -6.60
C PRO A 71 -12.56 1.93 -7.35
N HIS A 72 -13.20 3.01 -6.88
CA HIS A 72 -13.14 4.34 -7.50
C HIS A 72 -12.21 5.32 -6.78
N LEU A 73 -11.33 4.83 -5.91
CA LEU A 73 -10.30 5.62 -5.25
C LEU A 73 -8.91 5.15 -5.66
N GLU A 74 -7.98 6.09 -5.78
CA GLU A 74 -6.58 5.75 -6.02
C GLU A 74 -5.63 6.65 -5.23
N VAL A 75 -4.54 6.03 -4.78
CA VAL A 75 -3.36 6.70 -4.22
C VAL A 75 -2.27 6.69 -5.28
N LYS A 76 -1.81 7.90 -5.64
CA LYS A 76 -0.71 8.12 -6.57
C LYS A 76 0.29 9.06 -5.92
N GLU A 77 1.52 8.59 -5.72
CA GLU A 77 2.59 9.36 -5.05
C GLU A 77 2.77 10.76 -5.65
N ASN A 78 2.78 10.85 -6.98
CA ASN A 78 2.92 12.10 -7.72
C ASN A 78 1.64 12.96 -7.78
N ARG A 79 0.58 12.59 -7.05
CA ARG A 79 -0.69 13.32 -6.97
C ARG A 79 -1.01 13.63 -5.52
N LEU A 80 -1.06 14.92 -5.19
CA LEU A 80 -1.36 15.40 -3.82
C LEU A 80 -0.49 14.70 -2.74
N GLY A 81 0.77 14.40 -3.07
CA GLY A 81 1.69 13.72 -2.16
C GLY A 81 1.25 12.32 -1.73
N GLY A 82 0.50 11.60 -2.58
CA GLY A 82 -0.04 10.29 -2.23
C GLY A 82 -1.34 10.35 -1.42
N TRP A 83 -1.97 11.52 -1.28
CA TRP A 83 -3.29 11.59 -0.65
C TRP A 83 -4.36 10.88 -1.52
N PRO A 84 -5.25 10.06 -0.94
CA PRO A 84 -6.25 9.34 -1.73
C PRO A 84 -7.19 10.30 -2.48
N THR A 85 -7.45 9.99 -3.74
CA THR A 85 -8.28 10.80 -4.64
C THR A 85 -9.33 9.97 -5.34
N ILE A 86 -10.40 10.61 -5.81
CA ILE A 86 -11.32 9.95 -6.76
C ILE A 86 -10.54 9.58 -8.02
N GLN A 87 -10.70 8.35 -8.48
CA GLN A 87 -9.97 7.77 -9.60
C GLN A 87 -9.99 8.68 -10.83
N GLY A 88 -8.83 8.88 -11.45
CA GLY A 88 -8.71 9.72 -12.65
C GLY A 88 -8.79 11.23 -12.39
N THR A 89 -9.02 11.67 -11.16
CA THR A 89 -9.16 13.10 -10.82
C THR A 89 -8.08 13.57 -9.84
N ARG A 90 -8.02 14.88 -9.58
CA ARG A 90 -7.26 15.44 -8.45
C ARG A 90 -8.17 15.83 -7.28
N VAL A 91 -9.37 15.28 -7.21
CA VAL A 91 -10.34 15.58 -6.16
C VAL A 91 -10.05 14.68 -4.95
N PRO A 92 -9.71 15.25 -3.77
CA PRO A 92 -9.47 14.47 -2.56
C PRO A 92 -10.72 13.70 -2.12
N TYR A 93 -10.55 12.44 -1.69
CA TYR A 93 -11.68 11.64 -1.22
C TYR A 93 -12.38 12.28 -0.02
N ASP A 94 -11.63 12.87 0.90
CA ASP A 94 -12.16 13.41 2.16
C ASP A 94 -12.96 14.70 1.94
N ALA A 95 -12.62 15.51 0.93
CA ALA A 95 -13.42 16.65 0.53
C ALA A 95 -14.80 16.22 0.03
N VAL A 96 -14.86 15.17 -0.79
CA VAL A 96 -16.12 14.58 -1.26
C VAL A 96 -16.90 13.95 -0.11
N ALA A 97 -16.22 13.18 0.75
CA ALA A 97 -16.85 12.55 1.90
C ALA A 97 -17.45 13.57 2.87
N LYS A 98 -16.79 14.71 3.11
CA LYS A 98 -17.29 15.81 3.93
C LYS A 98 -18.54 16.47 3.34
N LEU A 99 -18.63 16.61 2.01
CA LEU A 99 -19.87 17.07 1.36
C LEU A 99 -21.01 16.08 1.63
N VAL A 100 -20.75 14.78 1.47
CA VAL A 100 -21.75 13.73 1.72
C VAL A 100 -22.18 13.71 3.19
N ALA A 101 -21.24 13.79 4.12
CA ALA A 101 -21.52 13.89 5.55
C ALA A 101 -22.29 15.17 5.92
N GLY A 102 -22.09 16.26 5.15
CA GLY A 102 -22.83 17.51 5.26
C GLY A 102 -24.25 17.46 4.67
N GLY A 103 -24.70 16.30 4.18
CA GLY A 103 -26.06 16.09 3.67
C GLY A 103 -26.21 16.21 2.16
N VAL A 104 -25.13 16.39 1.41
CA VAL A 104 -25.18 16.35 -0.06
C VAL A 104 -25.30 14.89 -0.52
N ALA A 105 -26.35 14.55 -1.26
CA ALA A 105 -26.47 13.18 -1.78
C ALA A 105 -25.30 12.87 -2.74
N PRO A 106 -24.76 11.63 -2.78
CA PRO A 106 -23.68 11.26 -3.72
C PRO A 106 -23.99 11.61 -5.17
N ALA A 107 -25.26 11.49 -5.57
CA ALA A 107 -25.74 11.85 -6.90
C ALA A 107 -25.62 13.36 -7.21
N GLU A 108 -25.54 14.23 -6.21
CA GLU A 108 -25.44 15.68 -6.37
C GLU A 108 -24.00 16.20 -6.28
N VAL A 109 -23.04 15.36 -5.89
CA VAL A 109 -21.62 15.75 -5.76
C VAL A 109 -21.05 16.30 -7.07
N HIS A 110 -21.51 15.79 -8.22
CA HIS A 110 -21.10 16.28 -9.54
C HIS A 110 -21.36 17.79 -9.74
N ARG A 111 -22.30 18.39 -9.00
CA ARG A 111 -22.57 19.84 -9.05
C ARG A 111 -21.42 20.66 -8.48
N PHE A 112 -20.65 20.09 -7.55
CA PHE A 112 -19.48 20.71 -6.92
C PHE A 112 -18.18 20.26 -7.60
N TYR A 113 -18.11 18.97 -7.97
CA TYR A 113 -16.98 18.36 -8.64
C TYR A 113 -17.45 17.63 -9.91
N PRO A 114 -17.53 18.30 -11.07
CA PRO A 114 -18.13 17.74 -12.29
C PRO A 114 -17.50 16.46 -12.82
N THR A 115 -16.25 16.16 -12.42
CA THR A 115 -15.52 14.95 -12.81
C THR A 115 -15.71 13.78 -11.85
N VAL A 116 -16.51 13.94 -10.79
CA VAL A 116 -16.74 12.90 -9.78
C VAL A 116 -18.06 12.21 -10.11
N GLU A 117 -17.96 10.92 -10.43
CA GLU A 117 -19.12 10.06 -10.61
C GLU A 117 -19.76 9.68 -9.27
N ILE A 118 -21.03 9.26 -9.33
CA ILE A 118 -21.83 8.89 -8.16
C ILE A 118 -21.16 7.78 -7.35
N SER A 119 -20.60 6.77 -8.03
CA SER A 119 -19.87 5.67 -7.41
C SER A 119 -18.60 6.13 -6.70
N GLY A 120 -17.86 7.09 -7.29
CA GLY A 120 -16.71 7.72 -6.64
C GLY A 120 -17.08 8.46 -5.37
N ALA A 121 -18.22 9.15 -5.36
CA ALA A 121 -18.73 9.81 -4.16
C ALA A 121 -19.16 8.82 -3.06
N ALA A 122 -19.79 7.71 -3.44
CA ALA A 122 -20.16 6.65 -2.49
C ALA A 122 -18.92 5.98 -1.88
N ASP A 123 -17.95 5.59 -2.70
CA ASP A 123 -16.69 4.98 -2.25
C ASP A 123 -15.90 5.93 -1.33
N ALA A 124 -15.88 7.23 -1.63
CA ALA A 124 -15.24 8.23 -0.78
C ALA A 124 -15.88 8.32 0.61
N ALA A 125 -17.22 8.31 0.68
CA ALA A 125 -17.95 8.35 1.94
C ALA A 125 -17.71 7.08 2.77
N ASP A 126 -17.77 5.90 2.14
CA ASP A 126 -17.53 4.62 2.79
C ASP A 126 -16.09 4.51 3.34
N PHE A 127 -15.09 4.85 2.53
CA PHE A 127 -13.69 4.85 2.97
C PHE A 127 -13.45 5.85 4.11
N HIS A 128 -14.07 7.03 4.06
CA HIS A 128 -13.94 8.01 5.13
C HIS A 128 -14.54 7.52 6.46
N GLN A 129 -15.67 6.82 6.42
CA GLN A 129 -16.24 6.21 7.62
C GLN A 129 -15.26 5.19 8.23
N GLU A 130 -14.64 4.35 7.41
CA GLU A 130 -13.63 3.39 7.87
C GLU A 130 -12.43 4.11 8.54
N VAL A 131 -11.88 5.14 7.89
CA VAL A 131 -10.74 5.91 8.40
C VAL A 131 -11.08 6.58 9.73
N VAL A 132 -12.26 7.21 9.85
CA VAL A 132 -12.71 7.84 11.10
C VAL A 132 -12.90 6.81 12.21
N GLN A 133 -13.46 5.63 11.90
CA GLN A 133 -13.63 4.55 12.88
C GLN A 133 -12.29 4.01 13.40
N ILE A 134 -11.26 3.96 12.55
CA ILE A 134 -9.91 3.55 12.94
C ILE A 134 -9.24 4.65 13.76
N GLY A 135 -9.27 5.90 13.27
CA GLY A 135 -8.63 7.04 13.94
C GLY A 135 -9.23 7.37 15.31
N GLY A 136 -10.54 7.21 15.47
CA GLY A 136 -11.23 7.45 16.74
C GLY A 136 -11.02 6.36 17.80
N ARG A 137 -10.47 5.20 17.43
CA ARG A 137 -10.12 4.11 18.37
C ARG A 137 -8.68 4.17 18.88
N ALA A 138 -7.83 4.99 18.26
CA ALA A 138 -6.43 5.16 18.63
C ALA A 138 -6.21 6.35 19.60
N ALA A 139 -7.29 7.01 20.04
CA ALA A 139 -7.28 8.15 20.97
C ALA A 139 -7.89 7.77 22.33
#